data_AF-A0A147F6P9-F1
#
_entry.id   AF-A0A147F6P9-F1
#
_cell.length_a   1.000
_cell.length_b   1.000
_cell.length_c   1.000
_cell.angle_alpha   90.00
_cell.angle_beta   90.00
_cell.angle_gamma   90.00
#
_symmetry.space_group_name_H-M   'P 1'
#
loop_
_entity.id
_entity.type
_entity.pdbx_description
1 polymer ?
#
loop_
_entity_poly.entity_id
_entity_poly.type
_entity_poly.pdbx_seq_one_letter_code
_entity_poly.pdbx_strand_id
1 'polypeptide(L)'
;MSTVALAGILLAGCSAPAPTPTAAAQVPSDAAGTSTPEPTSDGTPEPAADPTCDTIIPKSTADDFRSLGWSVSSEPFRIGATEIDGGIQCKWGDQRITTDRVQVFGWAPIDEATAAKAERDLVASGWRREEGPAGTYVTENSSWVGGRGDSDGYGITYLFGDGWVKVADTRQSLVLVDGPS
;
A
#
# COMPACT_ATOMS: atom_id res chain seq x y z
N MET A 1 -34.62 -14.47 33.63
CA MET A 1 -35.42 -15.70 33.48
C MET A 1 -36.37 -15.52 32.30
N SER A 2 -36.05 -16.13 31.17
CA SER A 2 -37.02 -16.61 30.17
C SER A 2 -36.28 -17.53 29.23
N THR A 3 -36.74 -18.77 29.18
CA THR A 3 -36.19 -19.92 28.48
C THR A 3 -37.15 -20.26 27.35
N VAL A 4 -36.67 -20.36 26.11
CA VAL A 4 -37.33 -21.07 24.99
C VAL A 4 -36.20 -21.58 24.09
N ALA A 5 -35.72 -22.81 24.27
CA ALA A 5 -36.21 -24.10 23.74
C ALA A 5 -35.80 -24.36 22.27
N LEU A 6 -35.05 -25.46 22.12
CA LEU A 6 -34.43 -26.03 20.92
C LEU A 6 -35.42 -26.39 19.80
N ALA A 7 -34.94 -26.34 18.55
CA ALA A 7 -35.32 -27.30 17.52
C ALA A 7 -34.08 -27.65 16.68
N GLY A 8 -33.62 -28.90 16.81
CA GLY A 8 -32.59 -29.49 15.98
C GLY A 8 -33.18 -30.12 14.71
N ILE A 9 -32.42 -30.06 13.63
CA ILE A 9 -32.64 -30.87 12.42
C ILE A 9 -31.36 -31.68 12.20
N LEU A 10 -31.52 -33.00 12.17
CA LEU A 10 -30.53 -34.02 11.81
C LEU A 10 -30.83 -34.55 10.39
N LEU A 11 -29.84 -35.24 9.83
CA LEU A 11 -29.83 -36.12 8.63
C LEU A 11 -29.64 -35.39 7.28
N ALA A 12 -28.82 -35.79 6.31
CA ALA A 12 -28.00 -36.99 6.02
C ALA A 12 -26.85 -36.53 5.08
N GLY A 13 -25.61 -37.05 5.12
CA GLY A 13 -25.24 -38.37 4.62
C GLY A 13 -24.97 -38.39 3.10
N CYS A 14 -23.75 -38.07 2.67
CA CYS A 14 -23.22 -38.59 1.40
C CYS A 14 -21.75 -38.96 1.54
N SER A 15 -21.54 -40.26 1.56
CA SER A 15 -20.27 -40.98 1.60
C SER A 15 -19.60 -40.94 0.22
N ALA A 16 -18.28 -40.85 0.22
CA ALA A 16 -17.40 -40.75 -0.95
C ALA A 16 -17.35 -42.00 -1.85
N PRO A 17 -16.80 -41.89 -3.06
CA PRO A 17 -16.01 -42.96 -3.67
C PRO A 17 -14.51 -42.76 -3.39
N ALA A 18 -13.84 -43.86 -3.02
CA ALA A 18 -12.41 -43.96 -2.74
C ALA A 18 -11.54 -43.79 -4.01
N PRO A 19 -10.25 -43.41 -3.86
CA PRO A 19 -9.30 -43.30 -4.97
C PRO A 19 -8.93 -44.68 -5.53
N THR A 20 -8.91 -44.80 -6.85
CA THR A 20 -8.30 -45.93 -7.57
C THR A 20 -6.77 -45.87 -7.48
N PRO A 21 -6.07 -46.94 -7.06
CA PRO A 21 -4.64 -47.05 -7.22
C PRO A 21 -4.34 -47.64 -8.61
N THR A 22 -3.74 -46.84 -9.49
CA THR A 22 -3.15 -47.35 -10.74
C THR A 22 -1.63 -47.15 -10.69
N ALA A 23 -0.98 -48.29 -10.90
CA ALA A 23 0.43 -48.62 -10.97
C ALA A 23 1.42 -47.54 -11.48
N ALA A 24 2.63 -47.62 -10.93
CA ALA A 24 3.83 -46.92 -11.36
C ALA A 24 4.44 -47.47 -12.67
N ALA A 25 5.44 -46.70 -13.15
CA ALA A 25 6.28 -46.84 -14.35
C ALA A 25 5.64 -46.23 -15.61
N GLN A 26 6.31 -45.38 -16.41
CA GLN A 26 7.69 -45.44 -16.85
C GLN A 26 8.27 -44.03 -17.09
N VAL A 27 9.58 -43.87 -16.86
CA VAL A 27 10.38 -42.72 -17.30
C VAL A 27 10.75 -42.90 -18.78
N PRO A 28 10.52 -41.89 -19.64
CA PRO A 28 11.35 -41.70 -20.81
C PRO A 28 12.31 -40.53 -20.56
N SER A 29 13.60 -40.86 -20.58
CA SER A 29 14.67 -39.92 -20.85
C SER A 29 14.54 -39.47 -22.30
N ASP A 30 14.48 -38.16 -22.55
CA ASP A 30 15.02 -37.57 -23.77
C ASP A 30 15.41 -36.11 -23.54
N ALA A 31 16.70 -35.86 -23.68
CA ALA A 31 17.28 -34.54 -23.75
C ALA A 31 16.93 -33.91 -25.11
N ALA A 32 16.35 -32.71 -25.09
CA ALA A 32 16.34 -31.83 -26.25
C ALA A 32 16.55 -30.40 -25.75
N GLY A 33 17.80 -29.93 -25.89
CA GLY A 33 18.17 -28.55 -25.64
C GLY A 33 17.41 -27.64 -26.59
N THR A 34 16.61 -26.73 -26.03
CA THR A 34 16.07 -25.60 -26.76
C THR A 34 16.69 -24.36 -26.12
N SER A 35 17.69 -23.78 -26.78
CA SER A 35 18.25 -22.49 -26.39
C SER A 35 17.17 -21.43 -26.57
N THR A 36 16.53 -21.03 -25.48
CA THR A 36 15.72 -19.80 -25.43
C THR A 36 16.66 -18.63 -25.71
N PRO A 37 16.37 -17.74 -26.67
CA PRO A 37 17.13 -16.51 -26.80
C PRO A 37 16.90 -15.70 -25.52
N GLU A 38 17.98 -15.37 -24.83
CA GLU A 38 17.97 -14.46 -23.70
C GLU A 38 17.51 -13.08 -24.23
N PRO A 39 16.43 -12.48 -23.69
CA PRO A 39 16.05 -11.14 -24.10
C PRO A 39 17.15 -10.18 -23.65
N THR A 40 17.98 -9.73 -24.59
CA THR A 40 18.88 -8.59 -24.38
C THR A 40 18.01 -7.34 -24.24
N SER A 41 17.63 -6.99 -23.01
CA SER A 41 17.17 -5.65 -22.68
C SER A 41 18.38 -4.71 -22.73
N ASP A 42 18.76 -4.26 -23.93
CA ASP A 42 19.78 -3.20 -24.14
C ASP A 42 19.14 -1.80 -24.18
N GLY A 43 18.10 -1.60 -23.36
CA GLY A 43 17.54 -0.29 -23.10
C GLY A 43 18.15 0.26 -21.83
N THR A 44 19.02 1.27 -21.93
CA THR A 44 19.28 2.16 -20.79
C THR A 44 17.92 2.63 -20.27
N PRO A 45 17.57 2.39 -18.99
CA PRO A 45 16.31 2.85 -18.43
C PRO A 45 16.20 4.37 -18.63
N GLU A 46 15.10 4.83 -19.22
CA GLU A 46 14.81 6.26 -19.23
C GLU A 46 14.72 6.72 -17.76
N PRO A 47 15.32 7.86 -17.38
CA PRO A 47 15.18 8.36 -16.03
C PRO A 47 13.70 8.53 -15.71
N ALA A 48 13.26 7.92 -14.61
CA ALA A 48 11.89 8.10 -14.13
C ALA A 48 11.61 9.61 -13.98
N ALA A 49 10.47 10.05 -14.49
CA ALA A 49 10.09 11.46 -14.41
C ALA A 49 9.96 11.91 -12.95
N ASP A 50 10.22 13.19 -12.66
CA ASP A 50 10.05 13.72 -11.31
C ASP A 50 8.59 13.57 -10.85
N PRO A 51 8.36 13.19 -9.57
CA PRO A 51 7.02 13.02 -9.05
C PRO A 51 6.29 14.37 -8.96
N THR A 52 5.04 14.39 -9.38
CA THR A 52 4.14 15.53 -9.28
C THR A 52 2.85 15.11 -8.59
N CYS A 53 2.07 16.06 -8.07
CA CYS A 53 0.81 15.73 -7.43
C CYS A 53 -0.20 15.01 -8.34
N ASP A 54 -0.10 15.23 -9.66
CA ASP A 54 -0.94 14.56 -10.66
C ASP A 54 -0.43 13.18 -11.06
N THR A 55 0.85 12.90 -10.86
CA THR A 55 1.47 11.64 -11.27
C THR A 55 1.62 10.65 -10.13
N ILE A 56 1.62 11.12 -8.87
CA ILE A 56 1.71 10.22 -7.71
C ILE A 56 0.37 9.59 -7.31
N ILE A 57 -0.74 9.99 -7.95
CA ILE A 57 -2.07 9.38 -7.77
C ILE A 57 -2.71 9.09 -9.13
N PRO A 58 -3.70 8.18 -9.21
CA PRO A 58 -4.44 7.96 -10.44
C PRO A 58 -5.03 9.26 -10.97
N LYS A 59 -4.90 9.49 -12.28
CA LYS A 59 -5.46 10.67 -12.94
C LYS A 59 -6.96 10.84 -12.67
N SER A 60 -7.72 9.76 -12.66
CA SER A 60 -9.15 9.80 -12.33
C SER A 60 -9.41 10.37 -10.94
N THR A 61 -8.60 10.00 -9.95
CA THR A 61 -8.71 10.53 -8.57
C THR A 61 -8.42 12.03 -8.54
N ALA A 62 -7.37 12.48 -9.24
CA ALA A 62 -7.03 13.90 -9.34
C ALA A 62 -8.15 14.71 -10.03
N ASP A 63 -8.73 14.15 -11.09
CA ASP A 63 -9.84 14.77 -11.82
C ASP A 63 -11.12 14.81 -10.97
N ASP A 64 -11.39 13.76 -10.19
CA ASP A 64 -12.51 13.71 -9.24
C ASP A 64 -12.38 14.81 -8.16
N PHE A 65 -11.19 14.98 -7.57
CA PHE A 65 -10.96 16.09 -6.61
C PHE A 65 -11.24 17.45 -7.24
N ARG A 66 -10.78 17.69 -8.47
CA ARG A 66 -11.05 18.96 -9.17
C ARG A 66 -12.54 19.15 -9.46
N SER A 67 -13.26 18.08 -9.78
CA SER A 67 -14.71 18.14 -10.00
C SER A 67 -15.48 18.57 -8.74
N LEU A 68 -14.94 18.25 -7.55
CA LEU A 68 -15.44 18.70 -6.25
C LEU A 68 -15.05 20.16 -5.93
N GLY A 69 -14.35 20.84 -6.84
CA GLY A 69 -13.82 22.18 -6.65
C GLY A 69 -12.59 22.25 -5.76
N TRP A 70 -11.91 21.11 -5.53
CA TRP A 70 -10.67 21.08 -4.75
C TRP A 70 -9.47 21.50 -5.61
N SER A 71 -8.46 22.05 -4.95
CA SER A 71 -7.15 22.33 -5.51
C SER A 71 -6.07 21.61 -4.72
N VAL A 72 -4.85 21.61 -5.26
CA VAL A 72 -3.70 20.92 -4.66
C VAL A 72 -2.60 21.91 -4.26
N SER A 73 -1.91 21.61 -3.18
CA SER A 73 -0.66 22.25 -2.79
C SER A 73 0.43 21.19 -2.66
N SER A 74 1.59 21.44 -3.27
CA SER A 74 2.78 20.59 -3.19
C SER A 74 3.75 21.10 -2.13
N GLU A 75 4.31 20.19 -1.35
CA GLU A 75 5.32 20.43 -0.32
C GLU A 75 6.47 19.41 -0.50
N PRO A 76 7.69 19.71 -0.02
CA PRO A 76 8.74 18.70 0.08
C PRO A 76 8.28 17.50 0.91
N PHE A 77 8.64 16.29 0.49
CA PHE A 77 8.31 15.10 1.26
C PHE A 77 9.14 15.05 2.54
N ARG A 78 8.46 14.89 3.68
CA ARG A 78 9.12 14.75 4.98
C ARG A 78 8.60 13.54 5.73
N ILE A 79 9.49 12.89 6.47
CA ILE A 79 9.16 11.90 7.46
C ILE A 79 9.53 12.47 8.82
N GLY A 80 8.53 12.83 9.62
CA GLY A 80 8.74 13.62 10.82
C GLY A 80 9.42 14.95 10.48
N ALA A 81 10.61 15.19 11.04
CA ALA A 81 11.40 16.41 10.77
C ALA A 81 12.41 16.26 9.62
N THR A 82 12.56 15.07 9.05
CA THR A 82 13.55 14.79 8.00
C THR A 82 12.94 14.95 6.62
N GLU A 83 13.53 15.81 5.79
CA GLU A 83 13.19 15.92 4.38
C GLU A 83 13.88 14.82 3.58
N ILE A 84 13.17 14.25 2.60
CA ILE A 84 13.68 13.21 1.71
C ILE A 84 13.80 13.81 0.30
N ASP A 85 15.02 13.89 -0.20
CA ASP A 85 15.31 14.44 -1.52
C ASP A 85 14.61 13.64 -2.63
N GLY A 86 14.12 14.33 -3.66
CA GLY A 86 13.39 13.71 -4.77
C GLY A 86 11.95 13.28 -4.42
N GLY A 87 11.48 13.56 -3.20
CA GLY A 87 10.11 13.28 -2.78
C GLY A 87 9.16 14.48 -2.88
N ILE A 88 7.87 14.18 -3.01
CA ILE A 88 6.78 15.16 -2.96
C ILE A 88 5.67 14.74 -2.01
N GLN A 89 5.11 15.71 -1.27
CA GLN A 89 3.86 15.56 -0.54
C GLN A 89 2.82 16.53 -1.09
N CYS A 90 1.60 16.03 -1.28
CA CYS A 90 0.51 16.73 -1.92
C CYS A 90 -0.71 16.78 -1.01
N LYS A 91 -1.21 17.98 -0.77
CA LYS A 91 -2.42 18.25 0.00
C LYS A 91 -3.54 18.68 -0.94
N TRP A 92 -4.54 17.83 -1.07
CA TRP A 92 -5.75 18.08 -1.84
C TRP A 92 -6.87 18.55 -0.92
N GLY A 93 -7.57 19.61 -1.28
CA GLY A 93 -8.67 20.14 -0.46
C GLY A 93 -9.33 21.36 -1.07
N ASP A 94 -10.43 21.81 -0.45
CA ASP A 94 -11.01 23.11 -0.81
C ASP A 94 -10.23 24.23 -0.13
N GLN A 95 -9.30 24.84 -0.86
CA GLN A 95 -8.44 25.91 -0.33
C GLN A 95 -9.18 27.23 -0.06
N ARG A 96 -10.47 27.35 -0.42
CA ARG A 96 -11.27 28.56 -0.14
C ARG A 96 -11.79 28.61 1.30
N ILE A 97 -11.82 27.47 1.97
CA ILE A 97 -12.28 27.35 3.35
C ILE A 97 -11.17 26.75 4.20
N THR A 98 -10.99 27.26 5.41
CA THR A 98 -10.10 26.62 6.38
C THR A 98 -10.82 25.41 6.97
N THR A 99 -10.75 24.28 6.25
CA THR A 99 -11.27 22.99 6.70
C THR A 99 -10.11 22.03 6.95
N ASP A 100 -10.29 21.19 7.95
CA ASP A 100 -9.52 19.97 8.21
C ASP A 100 -9.77 18.86 7.17
N ARG A 101 -10.76 19.04 6.28
CA ARG A 101 -11.06 18.11 5.19
C ARG A 101 -10.08 18.27 4.03
N VAL A 102 -8.88 17.73 4.23
CA VAL A 102 -7.86 17.57 3.21
C VAL A 102 -7.61 16.09 2.95
N GLN A 103 -6.97 15.76 1.84
CA GLN A 103 -6.39 14.45 1.57
C GLN A 103 -4.90 14.63 1.32
N VAL A 104 -4.10 13.89 2.06
CA VAL A 104 -2.64 13.89 1.95
C VAL A 104 -2.20 12.65 1.20
N PHE A 105 -1.36 12.85 0.19
CA PHE A 105 -0.66 11.78 -0.53
C PHE A 105 0.78 12.19 -0.73
N GLY A 106 1.72 11.28 -0.62
CA GLY A 106 3.12 11.58 -0.91
C GLY A 106 3.92 10.35 -1.25
N TRP A 107 4.98 10.58 -2.02
CA TRP A 107 5.90 9.55 -2.46
C TRP A 107 7.32 10.11 -2.46
N ALA A 108 8.29 9.27 -2.13
CA ALA A 108 9.71 9.61 -2.26
C ALA A 108 10.55 8.36 -2.55
N PRO A 109 11.66 8.49 -3.30
CA PRO A 109 12.71 7.49 -3.27
C PRO A 109 13.39 7.53 -1.90
N ILE A 110 13.79 6.36 -1.37
CA ILE A 110 14.49 6.29 -0.09
C ILE A 110 15.41 5.07 -0.08
N ASP A 111 16.65 5.25 0.37
CA ASP A 111 17.56 4.13 0.56
C ASP A 111 17.24 3.35 1.86
N GLU A 112 17.70 2.11 1.93
CA GLU A 112 17.45 1.20 3.06
C GLU A 112 17.90 1.78 4.41
N ALA A 113 19.05 2.45 4.46
CA ALA A 113 19.59 2.99 5.71
C ALA A 113 18.76 4.16 6.23
N THR A 114 18.34 5.05 5.32
CA THR A 114 17.45 6.18 5.62
C THR A 114 16.05 5.69 6.01
N ALA A 115 15.50 4.70 5.31
CA ALA A 115 14.21 4.08 5.64
C ALA A 115 14.23 3.46 7.05
N ALA A 116 15.23 2.62 7.34
CA ALA A 116 15.36 1.98 8.64
C ALA A 116 15.53 3.01 9.78
N LYS A 117 16.21 4.12 9.53
CA LYS A 117 16.31 5.23 10.49
C LYS A 117 14.96 5.91 10.69
N ALA A 118 14.26 6.28 9.62
CA ALA A 118 12.98 6.95 9.67
C ALA A 118 11.92 6.12 10.42
N GLU A 119 11.85 4.81 10.14
CA GLU A 119 10.98 3.88 10.86
C GLU A 119 11.27 3.88 12.37
N ARG A 120 12.54 3.81 12.78
CA ARG A 120 12.94 3.83 14.20
C ARG A 120 12.56 5.15 14.86
N ASP A 121 12.79 6.28 14.20
CA ASP A 121 12.51 7.61 14.75
C ASP A 121 11.01 7.85 14.90
N LEU A 122 10.19 7.41 13.95
CA LEU A 122 8.73 7.45 14.05
C LEU A 122 8.23 6.58 15.23
N VAL A 123 8.72 5.34 15.34
CA VAL A 123 8.34 4.45 16.44
C VAL A 123 8.77 5.02 17.79
N ALA A 124 9.97 5.58 17.89
CA ALA A 124 10.44 6.26 19.10
C ALA A 124 9.57 7.48 19.45
N SER A 125 8.93 8.09 18.45
CA SER A 125 7.96 9.19 18.62
C SER A 125 6.54 8.72 18.92
N GLY A 126 6.31 7.40 19.10
CA GLY A 126 5.03 6.82 19.51
C GLY A 126 4.14 6.33 18.36
N TRP A 127 4.64 6.34 17.11
CA TRP A 127 3.97 5.72 15.97
C TRP A 127 4.00 4.20 16.08
N ARG A 128 3.03 3.54 15.46
CA ARG A 128 2.91 2.08 15.47
C ARG A 128 3.52 1.51 14.20
N ARG A 129 4.42 0.53 14.35
CA ARG A 129 5.00 -0.24 13.25
C ARG A 129 4.24 -1.55 13.06
N GLU A 130 3.96 -1.90 11.82
CA GLU A 130 3.36 -3.18 11.43
C GLU A 130 4.02 -3.69 10.15
N GLU A 131 4.37 -4.98 10.14
CA GLU A 131 4.85 -5.63 8.92
C GLU A 131 3.67 -6.10 8.08
N GLY A 132 3.78 -5.96 6.76
CA GLY A 132 2.79 -6.46 5.84
C GLY A 132 3.41 -6.91 4.52
N PRO A 133 2.59 -7.50 3.62
CA PRO A 133 3.09 -8.11 2.39
C PRO A 133 3.68 -7.11 1.39
N ALA A 134 3.33 -5.83 1.52
CA ALA A 134 3.84 -4.75 0.66
C ALA A 134 5.01 -3.96 1.25
N GLY A 135 5.46 -4.31 2.46
CA GLY A 135 6.50 -3.60 3.20
C GLY A 135 6.11 -3.28 4.64
N THR A 136 6.85 -2.35 5.27
CA THR A 136 6.61 -1.91 6.64
C THR A 136 5.64 -0.74 6.66
N TYR A 137 4.54 -0.87 7.39
CA TYR A 137 3.63 0.22 7.69
C TYR A 137 4.06 0.90 8.98
N VAL A 138 4.14 2.23 8.99
CA VAL A 138 4.30 3.03 10.21
C VAL A 138 3.19 4.06 10.28
N THR A 139 2.28 3.89 11.23
CA THR A 139 1.00 4.60 11.30
C THR A 139 0.85 5.40 12.58
N GLU A 140 0.05 6.46 12.54
CA GLU A 140 -0.30 7.25 13.72
C GLU A 140 -0.83 6.35 14.84
N ASN A 141 -0.54 6.77 16.07
CA ASN A 141 -1.12 6.12 17.23
C ASN A 141 -2.65 6.30 17.19
N SER A 142 -3.40 5.21 17.29
CA SER A 142 -4.87 5.25 17.19
C SER A 142 -5.52 6.15 18.24
N SER A 143 -4.86 6.37 19.39
CA SER A 143 -5.33 7.31 20.41
C SER A 143 -5.30 8.79 19.97
N TRP A 144 -4.56 9.14 18.91
CA TRP A 144 -4.46 10.51 18.36
C TRP A 144 -5.39 10.75 17.17
N VAL A 145 -5.87 9.67 16.55
CA VAL A 145 -6.62 9.72 15.29
C VAL A 145 -7.99 10.40 15.48
N GLY A 146 -8.60 10.29 16.67
CA GLY A 146 -9.74 11.11 17.06
C GLY A 146 -10.96 11.02 16.13
N GLY A 147 -11.14 9.89 15.43
CA GLY A 147 -12.22 9.68 14.46
C GLY A 147 -11.92 10.10 13.02
N ARG A 148 -10.72 10.62 12.72
CA ARG A 148 -10.27 10.96 11.34
C ARG A 148 -9.77 9.76 10.53
N GLY A 149 -9.59 8.62 11.18
CA GLY A 149 -9.01 7.44 10.56
C GLY A 149 -10.00 6.66 9.71
N ASP A 150 -9.47 5.64 9.03
CA ASP A 150 -10.28 4.68 8.32
C ASP A 150 -11.13 3.79 9.25
N SER A 151 -11.85 2.83 8.65
CA SER A 151 -12.73 1.90 9.39
C SER A 151 -12.02 1.09 10.46
N ASP A 152 -10.71 0.90 10.32
CA ASP A 152 -9.89 0.15 11.26
C ASP A 152 -9.17 1.08 12.26
N GLY A 153 -9.44 2.39 12.20
CA GLY A 153 -8.91 3.41 13.09
C GLY A 153 -7.51 3.91 12.73
N TYR A 154 -7.03 3.67 11.51
CA TYR A 154 -5.73 4.17 11.05
C TYR A 154 -5.86 5.59 10.51
N GLY A 155 -5.06 6.50 11.05
CA GLY A 155 -4.84 7.84 10.49
C GLY A 155 -3.67 7.83 9.50
N ILE A 156 -2.89 8.92 9.51
CA ILE A 156 -1.76 9.08 8.59
C ILE A 156 -0.85 7.87 8.70
N THR A 157 -0.51 7.31 7.54
CA THR A 157 0.26 6.07 7.48
C THR A 157 1.34 6.18 6.42
N TYR A 158 2.57 5.86 6.82
CA TYR A 158 3.68 5.61 5.91
C TYR A 158 3.73 4.13 5.54
N LEU A 159 4.11 3.83 4.30
CA LEU A 159 4.47 2.49 3.85
C LEU A 159 5.87 2.55 3.24
N PHE A 160 6.80 1.84 3.86
CA PHE A 160 8.18 1.69 3.41
C PHE A 160 8.30 0.40 2.62
N GLY A 161 8.70 0.52 1.36
CA GLY A 161 9.00 -0.60 0.47
C GLY A 161 10.47 -0.61 0.06
N ASP A 162 10.78 -1.41 -0.95
CA ASP A 162 12.13 -1.51 -1.51
C ASP A 162 12.47 -0.27 -2.37
N GLY A 163 13.28 0.64 -1.84
CA GLY A 163 13.74 1.84 -2.54
C GLY A 163 12.75 3.02 -2.53
N TRP A 164 11.60 2.90 -1.87
CA TRP A 164 10.56 3.94 -1.86
C TRP A 164 9.79 4.01 -0.54
N VAL A 165 9.18 5.17 -0.30
CA VAL A 165 8.22 5.38 0.78
C VAL A 165 6.98 6.10 0.25
N LYS A 166 5.81 5.65 0.70
CA LYS A 166 4.50 6.26 0.44
C LYS A 166 3.94 6.82 1.74
N VAL A 167 3.17 7.90 1.67
CA VAL A 167 2.33 8.38 2.79
C VAL A 167 0.94 8.68 2.28
N ALA A 168 -0.07 8.34 3.08
CA ALA A 168 -1.44 8.77 2.83
C ALA A 168 -2.17 9.10 4.15
N ASP A 169 -3.26 9.85 4.03
CA ASP A 169 -4.09 10.29 5.16
C ASP A 169 -4.72 9.11 5.95
N THR A 170 -4.93 7.98 5.28
CA THR A 170 -5.31 6.70 5.90
C THR A 170 -4.49 5.56 5.29
N ARG A 171 -4.46 4.41 5.97
CA ARG A 171 -3.80 3.21 5.44
C ARG A 171 -4.46 2.73 4.15
N GLN A 172 -5.79 2.77 4.07
CA GLN A 172 -6.54 2.37 2.88
C GLN A 172 -6.18 3.21 1.65
N SER A 173 -5.97 4.52 1.86
CA SER A 173 -5.63 5.46 0.78
C SER A 173 -4.23 5.26 0.19
N LEU A 174 -3.34 4.47 0.82
CA LEU A 174 -2.00 4.18 0.27
C LEU A 174 -2.03 3.46 -1.08
N VAL A 175 -3.12 2.74 -1.38
CA VAL A 175 -3.32 2.09 -2.69
C VAL A 175 -3.39 3.11 -3.84
N LEU A 176 -3.73 4.35 -3.52
CA LEU A 176 -3.80 5.43 -4.50
C LEU A 176 -2.45 6.08 -4.75
N VAL A 177 -1.42 5.79 -3.96
CA VAL A 177 -0.11 6.39 -4.17
C VAL A 177 0.72 5.47 -5.04
N ASP A 178 1.20 5.97 -6.17
CA ASP A 178 2.19 5.26 -6.97
C ASP A 178 3.35 6.17 -7.35
N GLY A 179 4.54 5.59 -7.43
CA GLY A 179 5.72 6.35 -7.86
C GLY A 179 5.67 6.63 -9.35
N PRO A 180 6.40 7.64 -9.84
CA PRO A 180 6.64 7.76 -11.28
C PRO A 180 7.34 6.49 -11.80
N SER A 181 6.75 5.91 -12.85
CA SER A 181 7.26 4.76 -13.60
C SER A 181 8.08 5.16 -14.81
#